data_AF-A0A951Z180-F1
#
_entry.id   AF-A0A951Z180-F1
#
_cell.length_a   1.000
_cell.length_b   1.000
_cell.length_c   1.000
_cell.angle_alpha   90.00
_cell.angle_beta   90.00
_cell.angle_gamma   90.00
#
_symmetry.space_group_name_H-M   'P 1'
#
loop_
_entity.id
_entity.type
_entity.pdbx_description
1 polymer ?
#
loop_
_entity_poly.entity_id
_entity_poly.type
_entity_poly.pdbx_seq_one_letter_code
_entity_poly.pdbx_strand_id
1 'polypeptide(L)'
;SAVAEIVFVNVNPQSTLLLGQARGAAIGALVAHGLPVHEYTALQVKQAVVGYGRAAKSQVQQMVQRLLALPGVPSTDAADALACAICHAHAATMSAAAVAGAAGLAKLPSGDGRATAGGRPTAEGRPTVGGRRIALRRGRLRLA
;
A
#
# COMPACT_ATOMS: atom_id res chain seq x y z
N SER A 1 6.97 11.07 10.72
CA SER A 1 6.37 10.78 9.40
C SER A 1 5.02 11.46 9.32
N ALA A 2 4.52 11.69 8.11
CA ALA A 2 3.15 12.14 7.87
C ALA A 2 2.34 11.00 7.25
N VAL A 3 1.02 11.04 7.41
CA VAL A 3 0.10 10.01 6.95
C VAL A 3 -1.07 10.65 6.21
N ALA A 4 -1.50 10.02 5.12
CA ALA A 4 -2.61 10.49 4.31
C ALA A 4 -3.48 9.31 3.85
N GLU A 5 -4.78 9.55 3.69
CA GLU A 5 -5.67 8.59 3.05
C GLU A 5 -5.52 8.67 1.52
N ILE A 6 -5.58 7.51 0.86
CA ILE A 6 -5.70 7.42 -0.60
C ILE A 6 -7.12 7.77 -0.99
N VAL A 7 -7.26 8.82 -1.80
CA VAL A 7 -8.56 9.28 -2.31
C VAL A 7 -8.92 8.47 -3.56
N PHE A 8 -10.11 7.90 -3.57
CA PHE A 8 -10.71 7.31 -4.77
C PHE A 8 -11.56 8.34 -5.52
N VAL A 9 -11.65 8.18 -6.83
CA VAL A 9 -12.48 9.04 -7.68
C VAL A 9 -13.94 9.04 -7.18
N ASN A 10 -14.49 10.23 -6.95
CA ASN A 10 -15.87 10.38 -6.52
C ASN A 10 -16.80 10.48 -7.74
N VAL A 11 -18.10 10.27 -7.53
CA VAL A 11 -19.14 10.37 -8.57
C VAL A 11 -19.17 11.77 -9.20
N ASN A 12 -18.89 12.81 -8.40
CA ASN A 12 -18.83 14.18 -8.88
C ASN A 12 -17.39 14.55 -9.32
N PRO A 13 -17.15 14.83 -10.62
CA PRO A 13 -15.82 15.20 -11.11
C PRO A 13 -15.33 16.54 -10.57
N GLN A 14 -16.22 17.52 -10.35
CA GLN A 14 -15.85 18.83 -9.80
C GLN A 14 -15.30 18.69 -8.37
N SER A 15 -16.01 17.94 -7.52
CA SER A 15 -15.55 17.66 -6.16
C SER A 15 -14.24 16.85 -6.13
N THR A 16 -14.09 15.90 -7.05
CA THR A 16 -12.84 15.12 -7.19
C THR A 16 -11.66 16.02 -7.56
N LEU A 17 -11.85 16.97 -8.47
CA LEU A 17 -10.81 17.91 -8.87
C LEU A 17 -10.38 18.81 -7.71
N LEU A 18 -11.34 19.41 -6.99
CA LEU A 18 -11.05 20.26 -5.83
C LEU A 18 -10.31 19.49 -4.72
N LEU A 19 -10.74 18.25 -4.44
CA LEU A 19 -10.08 17.40 -3.45
C LEU A 19 -8.66 17.02 -3.90
N GLY A 20 -8.46 16.73 -5.19
CA GLY A 20 -7.14 16.45 -5.75
C GLY A 20 -6.19 17.63 -5.62
N GLN A 21 -6.66 18.85 -5.87
CA GLN A 21 -5.87 20.08 -5.70
C GLN A 21 -5.48 20.31 -4.23
N ALA A 22 -6.43 20.21 -3.30
CA ALA A 22 -6.18 20.38 -1.88
C ALA A 22 -5.18 19.32 -1.36
N ARG A 23 -5.36 18.06 -1.76
CA ARG A 23 -4.46 16.96 -1.42
C ARG A 23 -3.05 17.17 -1.98
N GLY A 24 -2.96 17.57 -3.25
CA GLY A 24 -1.68 17.85 -3.90
C GLY A 24 -0.91 18.95 -3.19
N ALA A 25 -1.58 20.04 -2.80
CA ALA A 25 -0.97 21.10 -2.01
C ALA A 25 -0.49 20.61 -0.62
N ALA A 26 -1.30 19.81 0.08
CA ALA A 26 -0.94 19.27 1.39
C ALA A 26 0.27 18.32 1.33
N ILE A 27 0.27 17.35 0.40
CA ILE A 27 1.39 16.41 0.22
C ILE A 27 2.64 17.16 -0.26
N GLY A 28 2.50 18.12 -1.18
CA GLY A 28 3.59 18.96 -1.65
C GLY A 28 4.28 19.71 -0.51
N ALA A 29 3.50 20.31 0.39
CA ALA A 29 4.03 20.99 1.57
C ALA A 29 4.77 20.03 2.51
N LEU A 30 4.20 18.86 2.78
CA LEU A 30 4.85 17.85 3.63
C LEU A 30 6.20 17.39 3.07
N VAL A 31 6.25 17.10 1.76
CA VAL A 31 7.48 16.70 1.08
C VAL A 31 8.49 17.85 1.02
N ALA A 32 8.05 19.08 0.79
CA ALA A 32 8.92 20.26 0.83
C ALA A 32 9.59 20.47 2.20
N HIS A 33 8.96 20.01 3.28
CA HIS A 33 9.52 19.99 4.63
C HIS A 33 10.30 18.71 4.97
N GLY A 34 10.55 17.84 3.99
CA GLY A 34 11.32 16.60 4.20
C GLY A 34 10.60 15.54 5.04
N LEU A 35 9.27 15.64 5.20
CA LEU A 35 8.50 14.67 5.98
C LEU A 35 8.14 13.45 5.09
N PRO A 36 8.49 12.22 5.49
CA PRO A 36 8.09 11.03 4.74
C PRO A 36 6.58 10.82 4.86
N VAL A 37 5.89 10.80 3.73
CA VAL A 37 4.44 10.63 3.62
C VAL A 37 4.11 9.15 3.38
N HIS A 38 3.22 8.59 4.20
CA HIS A 38 2.71 7.24 4.05
C HIS A 38 1.21 7.29 3.71
N GLU A 39 0.80 6.48 2.75
CA GLU A 39 -0.55 6.49 2.23
C GLU A 39 -1.27 5.18 2.53
N TYR A 40 -2.53 5.27 2.96
CA TYR A 40 -3.37 4.11 3.28
C TYR A 40 -4.73 4.20 2.58
N THR A 41 -5.23 3.08 2.10
CA THR A 41 -6.60 3.00 1.57
C THR A 41 -7.62 3.03 2.71
N ALA A 42 -8.83 3.53 2.42
CA ALA A 42 -9.96 3.47 3.36
C ALA A 42 -10.20 2.05 3.92
N LEU A 43 -9.98 1.02 3.09
CA LEU A 43 -10.12 -0.37 3.50
C LEU A 43 -9.06 -0.76 4.54
N GLN A 44 -7.79 -0.42 4.31
CA GLN A 44 -6.70 -0.68 5.25
C GLN A 44 -6.94 0.03 6.58
N VAL A 45 -7.37 1.29 6.55
CA VAL A 45 -7.68 2.06 7.76
C VAL A 45 -8.81 1.39 8.55
N LYS A 46 -9.91 1.02 7.89
CA LYS A 46 -11.03 0.32 8.54
C LYS A 46 -10.63 -1.05 9.09
N GLN A 47 -9.82 -1.81 8.36
CA GLN A 47 -9.29 -3.08 8.84
C GLN A 47 -8.42 -2.90 10.07
N ALA A 48 -7.52 -1.90 10.06
CA ALA A 48 -6.60 -1.67 11.17
C ALA A 48 -7.30 -1.18 12.45
N VAL A 49 -8.38 -0.40 12.33
CA VAL A 49 -9.09 0.20 13.47
C VAL A 49 -10.22 -0.69 14.00
N VAL A 50 -11.00 -1.29 13.10
CA VAL A 50 -12.25 -1.99 13.43
C VAL A 50 -12.12 -3.52 13.28
N GLY A 51 -11.06 -4.00 12.62
CA GLY A 51 -10.81 -5.42 12.35
C GLY A 51 -11.36 -5.92 11.01
N TYR A 52 -12.18 -5.13 10.30
CA TYR A 52 -12.72 -5.50 8.99
C TYR A 52 -12.97 -4.28 8.08
N GLY A 53 -12.83 -4.46 6.75
CA GLY A 53 -12.79 -3.35 5.79
C GLY A 53 -14.14 -2.71 5.42
N ARG A 54 -15.26 -3.37 5.72
CA ARG A 54 -16.62 -2.90 5.40
C ARG A 54 -17.30 -2.14 6.55
N ALA A 55 -16.55 -1.73 7.57
CA ALA A 55 -17.09 -1.00 8.70
C ALA A 55 -17.74 0.34 8.28
N ALA A 56 -18.82 0.71 8.96
CA ALA A 56 -19.45 2.00 8.83
C ALA A 56 -18.58 3.10 9.46
N LYS A 57 -18.66 4.34 8.96
CA LYS A 57 -17.87 5.47 9.49
C LYS A 57 -18.10 5.71 10.99
N SER A 58 -19.33 5.58 11.46
CA SER A 58 -19.66 5.69 12.88
C SER A 58 -18.95 4.64 13.74
N GLN A 59 -18.77 3.42 13.23
CA GLN A 59 -18.02 2.37 13.93
C GLN A 59 -16.54 2.73 14.04
N VAL A 60 -15.95 3.31 12.99
CA VAL A 60 -14.58 3.83 13.03
C VAL A 60 -14.47 4.92 14.09
N GLN A 61 -15.38 5.90 14.14
CA GLN A 61 -15.36 6.97 15.15
C GLN A 61 -15.43 6.42 16.58
N GLN A 62 -16.33 5.46 16.83
CA GLN A 62 -16.47 4.81 18.14
C GLN A 62 -15.20 4.02 18.52
N MET A 63 -14.60 3.33 17.56
CA MET A 63 -13.35 2.60 17.80
C MET A 63 -12.19 3.55 18.06
N VAL A 64 -12.05 4.64 17.31
CA VAL A 64 -11.03 5.68 17.55
C VAL A 64 -11.17 6.24 18.97
N GLN A 65 -12.39 6.58 19.39
CA GLN A 65 -12.64 7.05 20.76
C GLN A 65 -12.14 6.03 21.80
N ARG A 66 -12.47 4.75 21.63
CA ARG A 66 -12.07 3.68 22.57
C ARG A 66 -10.57 3.43 22.58
N LEU A 67 -9.96 3.32 21.40
CA LEU A 67 -8.53 3.02 21.24
C LEU A 67 -7.64 4.13 21.81
N LEU A 68 -8.09 5.39 21.75
CA LEU A 68 -7.35 6.54 22.24
C LEU A 68 -7.89 7.08 23.58
N ALA A 69 -8.85 6.38 24.21
CA ALA A 69 -9.51 6.79 25.45
C ALA A 69 -9.99 8.26 25.44
N LEU A 70 -10.59 8.71 24.33
CA LEU A 70 -11.04 10.10 24.18
C LEU A 70 -12.30 10.37 25.03
N PRO A 71 -12.45 11.58 25.60
CA PRO A 71 -13.56 11.93 26.48
C PRO A 71 -14.91 11.99 25.76
N GLY A 72 -14.93 11.98 24.43
CA GLY A 72 -16.12 12.02 23.61
C GLY A 72 -15.86 11.51 22.19
N VAL A 73 -16.92 11.34 21.42
CA VAL A 73 -16.82 10.94 20.01
C VAL A 73 -16.18 12.09 19.22
N PRO A 74 -15.05 11.86 18.54
CA PRO A 74 -14.42 12.90 17.72
C PRO A 74 -15.30 13.25 16.52
N SER A 75 -15.14 14.47 15.99
CA SER A 75 -15.74 14.85 14.70
C SER A 75 -15.29 13.88 13.59
N THR A 76 -16.03 13.83 12.48
CA THR A 76 -15.74 12.91 11.38
C THR A 76 -14.32 13.10 10.84
N ASP A 77 -13.90 14.36 10.64
CA ASP A 77 -12.59 14.67 10.07
C ASP A 77 -11.46 14.33 11.05
N ALA A 78 -11.65 14.63 12.34
CA ALA A 78 -10.70 14.27 13.38
C ALA A 78 -10.58 12.75 13.52
N ALA A 79 -11.70 12.02 13.45
CA ALA A 79 -11.69 10.57 13.50
C ALA A 79 -10.97 9.94 12.31
N ASP A 80 -11.19 10.44 11.09
CA ASP A 80 -10.54 9.92 9.88
C ASP A 80 -9.01 10.15 9.95
N ALA A 81 -8.57 11.32 10.44
CA ALA A 81 -7.14 11.61 10.66
C ALA A 81 -6.52 10.70 11.74
N LEU A 82 -7.18 10.55 12.89
CA LEU A 82 -6.72 9.68 13.98
C LEU A 82 -6.70 8.20 13.56
N ALA A 83 -7.70 7.76 12.79
CA ALA A 83 -7.77 6.41 12.25
C ALA A 83 -6.59 6.12 11.30
N CYS A 84 -6.22 7.08 10.44
CA CYS A 84 -5.02 6.96 9.60
C CYS A 84 -3.74 6.85 10.44
N ALA A 85 -3.63 7.62 11.52
CA ALA A 85 -2.49 7.55 12.43
C ALA A 85 -2.41 6.18 13.15
N ILE A 86 -3.54 5.66 13.63
CA ILE A 86 -3.62 4.31 14.22
C ILE A 86 -3.21 3.25 13.19
N CYS A 87 -3.70 3.35 11.96
CA CYS A 87 -3.34 2.44 10.87
C CYS A 87 -1.82 2.43 10.63
N HIS A 88 -1.18 3.60 10.61
CA HIS A 88 0.27 3.72 10.46
C HIS A 88 1.03 3.12 11.64
N ALA A 89 0.58 3.38 12.87
CA ALA A 89 1.17 2.80 14.08
C ALA A 89 1.08 1.27 14.07
N HIS A 90 -0.07 0.71 13.68
CA HIS A 90 -0.25 -0.74 13.54
C HIS A 90 0.64 -1.33 12.44
N ALA A 91 0.76 -0.65 11.29
CA ALA A 91 1.63 -1.09 10.19
C ALA A 91 3.11 -1.12 10.61
N ALA A 92 3.57 -0.12 11.37
CA ALA A 92 4.93 -0.08 11.90
C ALA A 92 5.21 -1.27 12.86
N THR A 93 4.29 -1.54 13.80
CA THR A 93 4.41 -2.68 14.73
C THR A 93 4.40 -4.02 14.00
N MET A 94 3.54 -4.16 12.98
CA MET A 94 3.44 -5.39 12.20
C MET A 94 4.70 -5.62 11.36
N SER A 95 5.34 -4.56 10.86
CA SER A 95 6.65 -4.67 10.19
C SER A 95 7.77 -5.06 11.15
N ALA A 96 7.77 -4.57 12.40
CA ALA A 96 8.74 -4.93 13.42
C ALA A 96 8.61 -6.38 13.91
N ALA A 97 7.38 -6.93 13.94
CA ALA A 97 7.14 -8.35 14.20
C ALA A 97 7.34 -9.24 12.96
N ALA A 98 7.11 -8.71 11.75
CA ALA A 98 7.24 -9.43 10.48
C ALA A 98 8.69 -9.51 9.93
N VAL A 99 9.67 -8.87 10.57
CA VAL A 99 11.10 -9.11 10.25
C VAL A 99 11.57 -10.53 10.63
N ALA A 100 10.70 -11.35 11.22
CA ALA A 100 10.92 -12.80 11.34
C ALA A 100 10.34 -13.63 10.17
N GLY A 101 9.64 -13.04 9.19
CA GLY A 101 8.88 -13.84 8.22
C GLY A 101 8.64 -13.31 6.81
N ALA A 102 8.97 -12.06 6.46
CA ALA A 102 8.72 -11.56 5.10
C ALA A 102 9.74 -10.53 4.59
N ALA A 103 11.03 -10.89 4.63
CA ALA A 103 12.05 -10.23 3.79
C ALA A 103 11.89 -10.69 2.34
N GLY A 104 10.93 -10.11 1.63
CA GLY A 104 10.53 -10.64 0.33
C GLY A 104 9.86 -9.66 -0.62
N LEU A 105 10.08 -8.35 -0.54
CA LEU A 105 9.81 -7.46 -1.68
C LEU A 105 10.46 -6.07 -1.58
N ALA A 106 11.76 -5.97 -1.83
CA ALA A 106 12.38 -4.73 -2.32
C ALA A 106 13.80 -5.00 -2.84
N LYS A 107 13.92 -5.39 -4.11
CA LYS A 107 15.15 -5.13 -4.87
C LYS A 107 14.74 -4.57 -6.23
N LEU A 108 14.58 -3.24 -6.28
CA LEU A 108 14.71 -2.52 -7.53
C LEU A 108 16.20 -2.59 -7.91
N PRO A 109 16.58 -3.15 -9.07
CA PRO A 109 17.96 -3.15 -9.50
C PRO A 109 18.37 -1.71 -9.85
N SER A 110 19.31 -1.16 -9.08
CA SER A 110 20.14 -0.04 -9.51
C SER A 110 20.96 -0.49 -10.72
N GLY A 111 20.56 -0.04 -11.91
CA GLY A 111 21.26 -0.29 -13.16
C GLY A 111 22.10 0.91 -13.54
N ASP A 112 23.37 0.92 -13.13
CA ASP A 112 24.37 1.83 -13.65
C ASP A 112 24.87 1.36 -15.04
N GLY A 113 24.76 2.28 -16.00
CA GLY A 113 25.54 2.43 -17.24
C GLY A 113 26.15 1.21 -17.94
N ARG A 114 25.66 0.92 -19.15
CA ARG A 114 26.51 0.87 -20.35
C ARG A 114 25.69 0.99 -21.64
N ALA A 115 25.90 2.09 -22.33
CA ALA A 115 25.52 2.25 -23.73
C ALA A 115 26.32 1.26 -24.60
N THR A 116 25.63 0.45 -25.38
CA THR A 116 26.21 -0.18 -26.58
C THR A 116 25.24 0.04 -27.72
N ALA A 117 25.71 0.80 -28.71
CA ALA A 117 25.06 1.03 -29.98
C ALA A 117 25.05 -0.24 -30.84
N GLY A 118 24.02 -0.37 -31.70
CA GLY A 118 24.10 -1.13 -32.95
C GLY A 118 23.32 -2.45 -32.97
N GLY A 119 22.28 -2.50 -33.82
CA GLY A 119 21.64 -3.74 -34.25
C GLY A 119 20.20 -3.55 -34.69
N ARG A 120 19.96 -3.36 -35.99
CA ARG A 120 18.60 -3.35 -36.59
C ARG A 120 17.96 -4.73 -36.42
N PRO A 121 16.63 -4.84 -36.23
CA PRO A 121 15.96 -6.13 -36.26
C PRO A 121 15.68 -6.54 -37.71
N THR A 122 16.31 -7.60 -38.19
CA THR A 122 15.81 -8.36 -39.35
C THR A 122 14.92 -9.48 -38.85
N ALA A 123 13.67 -9.43 -39.29
CA ALA A 123 12.69 -10.49 -39.12
C ALA A 123 13.08 -11.70 -39.98
N GLU A 124 13.12 -12.91 -39.40
CA GLU A 124 12.90 -14.20 -40.07
C GLU A 124 13.14 -15.36 -39.08
N GLY A 125 12.30 -16.40 -39.13
CA GLY A 125 12.67 -17.75 -38.65
C GLY A 125 11.73 -18.41 -37.63
N ARG A 126 10.99 -19.42 -38.10
CA ARG A 126 10.00 -20.30 -37.45
C ARG A 126 10.49 -21.07 -36.19
N PRO A 127 9.54 -21.62 -35.39
CA PRO A 127 9.85 -22.41 -34.19
C PRO A 127 10.27 -23.85 -34.54
N THR A 128 11.30 -24.36 -33.85
CA THR A 128 11.65 -25.79 -33.83
C THR A 128 11.06 -26.46 -32.60
N VAL A 129 10.19 -27.47 -32.83
CA VAL A 129 9.69 -28.41 -31.83
C VAL A 129 10.48 -29.71 -31.94
N GLY A 130 11.00 -30.23 -30.82
CA GLY A 130 11.34 -31.65 -30.69
C GLY A 130 12.69 -31.96 -30.03
N GLY A 131 12.70 -32.08 -28.70
CA GLY A 131 13.81 -32.64 -27.93
C GLY A 131 13.33 -33.14 -26.56
N ARG A 132 12.99 -34.43 -26.47
CA ARG A 132 12.60 -35.18 -25.25
C ARG A 132 13.72 -35.06 -24.17
N ARG A 133 13.54 -35.19 -22.85
CA ARG A 133 12.80 -36.16 -21.98
C ARG A 133 12.70 -35.57 -20.54
N ILE A 134 11.54 -35.64 -19.87
CA ILE A 134 11.20 -36.52 -18.72
C ILE A 134 12.20 -36.54 -17.54
N ALA A 135 11.77 -36.04 -16.37
CA ALA A 135 11.90 -36.69 -15.05
C ALA A 135 11.13 -35.91 -13.95
N LEU A 136 9.86 -36.26 -13.70
CA LEU A 136 9.14 -35.86 -12.49
C LEU A 136 9.18 -37.02 -11.49
N ARG A 137 10.11 -36.94 -10.54
CA ARG A 137 10.14 -37.83 -9.38
C ARG A 137 9.07 -37.35 -8.38
N ARG A 138 8.07 -38.20 -8.17
CA ARG A 138 7.11 -38.15 -7.06
C ARG A 138 7.84 -38.26 -5.72
N GLY A 139 7.43 -37.50 -4.71
CA GLY A 139 7.91 -37.70 -3.33
C GLY A 139 7.28 -36.80 -2.26
N ARG A 140 6.05 -37.13 -1.86
CA ARG A 140 5.47 -37.10 -0.50
C ARG A 140 5.93 -35.98 0.47
N LEU A 141 5.01 -35.04 0.75
CA LEU A 141 4.93 -34.39 2.07
C LEU A 141 4.25 -35.36 3.06
N ARG A 142 4.91 -35.65 4.18
CA ARG A 142 4.24 -36.07 5.43
C ARG A 142 4.44 -34.95 6.45
N LEU A 143 3.35 -34.55 7.09
CA LEU A 143 3.34 -33.78 8.33
C LEU A 143 3.93 -34.63 9.47
N ALA A 144 4.82 -34.04 10.25
CA ALA A 144 4.91 -34.12 11.70
C ALA A 144 5.62 -32.85 12.18
#